data_AF-A0A5B7TGT2-F1
#
_entry.id   AF-A0A5B7TGT2-F1
#
_cell.length_a   1.000
_cell.length_b   1.000
_cell.length_c   1.000
_cell.angle_alpha   90.00
_cell.angle_beta   90.00
_cell.angle_gamma   90.00
#
_symmetry.space_group_name_H-M   'P 1'
#
loop_
_entity.id
_entity.type
_entity.pdbx_description
1 polymer ?
#
loop_
_entity_poly.entity_id
_entity_poly.type
_entity_poly.pdbx_seq_one_letter_code
_entity_poly.pdbx_strand_id
1 'polypeptide(L)'
;MGTLGIPLYMDRNIILDLYSTIINGYIESKEELFLNTKDNYIKTQLGNKISNGNDSKKTDPNDKNLVISNSLSNVKDSSLSLENRRGKRVQTRVKKSFTTFSIFNSLIKIMYSKNMIKSDLGYVEDFNSINIGDFLELYTKLSNKSLQAQISTVISIIDSYDPKVLNKLLPYDDPKFNITNFEFICKMLKNLLDILNKNNTNKIILKSKTFFMVLDVNLNYFMDKNSYIYDNVNNNFKVMCKVTRKIRENEHINLLDKTCMSSYYIDLLNLTKCYLDVLRKYDIILPEEFSYLINYPAIEAKAIAMFI
;
A
#
# COMPACT_ATOMS: atom_id res chain seq x y z
N MET A 1 -13.33 -6.73 -14.33
CA MET A 1 -12.58 -5.73 -15.14
C MET A 1 -11.80 -4.83 -14.19
N GLY A 2 -10.56 -4.47 -14.50
CA GLY A 2 -9.75 -3.63 -13.61
C GLY A 2 -9.87 -2.16 -13.99
N THR A 3 -10.64 -1.37 -13.21
CA THR A 3 -10.48 0.08 -13.21
C THR A 3 -9.14 0.42 -12.57
N LEU A 4 -8.30 1.18 -13.29
CA LEU A 4 -6.97 1.58 -12.84
C LEU A 4 -7.07 2.77 -11.87
N GLY A 5 -7.67 2.53 -10.70
CA GLY A 5 -7.80 3.55 -9.66
C GLY A 5 -6.46 3.94 -9.06
N ILE A 6 -6.30 5.21 -8.70
CA ILE A 6 -5.11 5.73 -8.03
C ILE A 6 -5.16 5.24 -6.57
N PRO A 7 -4.17 4.45 -6.11
CA PRO A 7 -4.15 3.99 -4.72
C PRO A 7 -3.88 5.17 -3.78
N LEU A 8 -4.79 5.42 -2.85
CA LEU A 8 -4.58 6.37 -1.75
C LEU A 8 -4.06 5.69 -0.50
N TYR A 9 -4.53 4.48 -0.22
CA TYR A 9 -4.21 3.71 0.97
C TYR A 9 -4.01 2.25 0.59
N MET A 10 -2.95 1.62 1.11
CA MET A 10 -2.77 0.16 1.04
C MET A 10 -2.05 -0.31 2.31
N ASP A 11 -2.75 -1.05 3.17
CA ASP A 11 -2.14 -1.64 4.36
C ASP A 11 -1.20 -2.77 3.93
N ARG A 12 0.08 -2.44 3.81
CA ARG A 12 1.12 -3.35 3.32
C ARG A 12 1.19 -4.63 4.14
N ASN A 13 0.97 -4.57 5.45
CA ASN A 13 1.07 -5.73 6.32
C ASN A 13 -0.10 -6.68 6.05
N ILE A 14 -1.33 -6.17 6.09
CA ILE A 14 -2.52 -6.99 5.81
C ILE A 14 -2.47 -7.60 4.41
N ILE A 15 -1.98 -6.85 3.40
CA ILE A 15 -1.84 -7.36 2.03
C ILE A 15 -0.83 -8.52 1.97
N LEU A 16 0.30 -8.43 2.66
CA LEU A 16 1.32 -9.50 2.71
C LEU A 16 0.83 -10.73 3.51
N ASP A 17 0.13 -10.52 4.62
CA ASP A 17 -0.44 -11.58 5.45
C ASP A 17 -1.54 -12.34 4.69
N LEU A 18 -2.42 -11.63 3.97
CA LEU A 18 -3.42 -12.24 3.10
C LEU A 18 -2.76 -12.96 1.91
N TYR A 19 -1.71 -12.38 1.30
CA TYR A 19 -1.03 -12.98 0.15
C TYR A 19 -0.35 -14.30 0.53
N SER A 20 0.39 -14.31 1.64
CA SER A 20 1.03 -15.52 2.17
C SER A 20 0.01 -16.60 2.53
N THR A 21 -1.14 -16.23 3.10
CA THR A 21 -2.22 -17.16 3.45
C THR A 21 -2.95 -17.75 2.23
N ILE A 22 -3.16 -16.97 1.16
CA ILE A 22 -4.05 -17.37 0.04
C ILE A 22 -3.30 -18.05 -1.11
N ILE A 23 -1.99 -17.77 -1.27
CA ILE A 23 -1.19 -18.07 -2.48
C ILE A 23 0.02 -18.99 -2.17
N ASN A 24 0.18 -19.41 -0.91
CA ASN A 24 1.34 -20.14 -0.35
C ASN A 24 2.61 -19.30 -0.20
N GLY A 25 2.66 -18.45 0.84
CA GLY A 25 3.85 -18.17 1.66
C GLY A 25 5.14 -17.55 1.08
N TYR A 26 5.47 -17.70 -0.21
CA TYR A 26 6.77 -17.29 -0.77
C TYR A 26 6.66 -16.04 -1.66
N ILE A 27 7.64 -15.16 -1.51
CA ILE A 27 7.92 -14.06 -2.44
C ILE A 27 9.13 -14.49 -3.26
N GLU A 28 8.92 -14.83 -4.53
CA GLU A 28 10.00 -15.29 -5.40
C GLU A 28 10.92 -14.13 -5.81
N SER A 29 12.10 -14.05 -5.19
CA SER A 29 13.16 -13.09 -5.52
C SER A 29 14.22 -13.75 -6.40
N LYS A 30 14.35 -13.28 -7.64
CA LYS A 30 15.35 -13.84 -8.57
C LYS A 30 16.76 -13.29 -8.30
N GLU A 31 17.53 -14.12 -7.60
CA GLU A 31 18.99 -14.19 -7.48
C GLU A 31 19.80 -13.94 -8.78
N GLU A 32 20.65 -12.90 -8.90
CA GLU A 32 21.40 -12.67 -10.16
C GLU A 32 22.89 -12.18 -9.92
N LEU A 33 23.90 -12.99 -10.35
CA LEU A 33 25.37 -12.90 -10.10
C LEU A 33 26.28 -12.78 -11.37
N PHE A 34 27.53 -12.31 -11.25
CA PHE A 34 28.53 -12.22 -12.36
C PHE A 34 29.90 -12.84 -12.01
N LEU A 35 30.52 -13.56 -12.96
CA LEU A 35 31.87 -14.15 -12.83
C LEU A 35 32.69 -13.98 -14.11
N ASN A 36 33.99 -13.69 -13.98
CA ASN A 36 34.95 -13.60 -15.08
C ASN A 36 35.89 -14.82 -15.05
N THR A 37 35.65 -15.85 -15.86
CA THR A 37 36.62 -16.95 -16.09
C THR A 37 37.47 -16.68 -17.33
N LYS A 38 38.73 -17.15 -17.31
CA LYS A 38 39.63 -17.16 -18.46
C LYS A 38 39.79 -18.61 -18.92
N ASP A 39 39.07 -18.97 -19.98
CA ASP A 39 39.11 -20.33 -20.51
C ASP A 39 40.11 -20.37 -21.69
N ASN A 40 41.26 -21.02 -21.47
CA ASN A 40 42.32 -21.16 -22.47
C ASN A 40 42.06 -22.40 -23.33
N TYR A 41 41.88 -22.24 -24.64
CA TYR A 41 41.74 -23.35 -25.59
C TYR A 41 43.03 -23.58 -26.37
N ILE A 42 43.52 -24.82 -26.34
CA ILE A 42 44.66 -25.28 -27.15
C ILE A 42 44.12 -26.22 -28.22
N LYS A 43 44.39 -25.91 -29.50
CA LYS A 43 44.02 -26.77 -30.62
C LYS A 43 45.28 -27.21 -31.37
N THR A 44 45.60 -28.49 -31.19
CA THR A 44 46.67 -29.21 -31.91
C THR A 44 46.13 -29.78 -33.21
N GLN A 45 46.87 -29.63 -34.31
CA GLN A 45 46.51 -30.26 -35.57
C GLN A 45 47.76 -30.88 -36.23
N LEU A 46 47.82 -32.21 -36.20
CA LEU A 46 48.88 -33.02 -36.80
C LEU A 46 48.40 -33.53 -38.16
N GLY A 47 48.98 -33.01 -39.24
CA GLY A 47 48.64 -33.39 -40.61
C GLY A 47 49.75 -34.25 -41.24
N ASN A 48 49.48 -35.54 -41.46
CA ASN A 48 50.27 -36.34 -42.39
C ASN A 48 49.60 -36.28 -43.78
N LYS A 49 49.91 -35.25 -44.57
CA LYS A 49 49.48 -35.17 -45.98
C LYS A 49 50.57 -35.76 -46.88
N ILE A 50 50.33 -36.97 -47.38
CA ILE A 50 51.11 -37.55 -48.48
C ILE A 50 50.46 -37.09 -49.79
N SER A 51 51.13 -36.21 -50.53
CA SER A 51 50.64 -35.66 -51.79
C SER A 51 51.39 -36.28 -52.97
N ASN A 52 50.89 -37.40 -53.48
CA ASN A 52 51.42 -38.00 -54.71
C ASN A 52 50.74 -37.37 -55.94
N GLY A 53 51.36 -36.34 -56.50
CA GLY A 53 50.95 -35.74 -57.78
C GLY A 53 51.79 -36.29 -58.93
N ASN A 54 51.18 -37.07 -59.83
CA ASN A 54 51.78 -37.44 -61.11
C ASN A 54 51.44 -36.38 -62.16
N ASP A 55 52.25 -35.33 -62.22
CA ASP A 55 52.10 -34.24 -63.20
C ASP A 55 52.64 -34.66 -64.57
N SER A 56 51.79 -35.29 -65.39
CA SER A 56 52.18 -35.67 -66.75
C SER A 56 52.17 -34.46 -67.70
N LYS A 57 53.25 -33.67 -67.70
CA LYS A 57 53.47 -32.65 -68.73
C LYS A 57 53.80 -33.34 -70.06
N LYS A 58 52.82 -33.41 -70.96
CA LYS A 58 53.05 -33.76 -72.36
C LYS A 58 53.57 -32.53 -73.09
N THR A 59 54.81 -32.60 -73.58
CA THR A 59 55.30 -31.69 -74.63
C THR A 59 54.71 -32.06 -75.99
N ASP A 60 54.70 -31.09 -76.90
CA ASP A 60 54.22 -31.25 -78.28
C ASP A 60 55.10 -32.29 -79.02
N PRO A 61 54.55 -33.30 -79.73
CA PRO A 61 55.31 -34.42 -80.31
C PRO A 61 56.44 -34.08 -81.29
N ASN A 62 56.61 -32.82 -81.71
CA ASN A 62 57.73 -32.37 -82.54
C ASN A 62 58.94 -31.83 -81.74
N ASP A 63 58.84 -31.67 -80.43
CA ASP A 63 59.95 -31.17 -79.61
C ASP A 63 60.93 -32.29 -79.23
N LYS A 64 62.24 -32.03 -79.38
CA LYS A 64 63.29 -33.06 -79.29
C LYS A 64 63.74 -33.39 -77.87
N ASN A 65 63.29 -32.63 -76.87
CA ASN A 65 63.67 -32.82 -75.46
C ASN A 65 62.48 -33.30 -74.62
N LEU A 66 62.33 -34.62 -74.50
CA LEU A 66 61.41 -35.25 -73.54
C LEU A 66 61.94 -35.08 -72.12
N VAL A 67 61.28 -34.23 -71.31
CA VAL A 67 61.58 -34.07 -69.88
C VAL A 67 60.43 -34.66 -69.05
N ILE A 68 60.69 -35.79 -68.39
CA ILE A 68 59.77 -36.42 -67.45
C ILE A 68 60.21 -36.03 -66.03
N SER A 69 59.41 -35.22 -65.34
CA SER A 69 59.68 -34.80 -63.96
C SER A 69 58.72 -35.46 -62.97
N ASN A 70 59.22 -36.41 -62.18
CA ASN A 70 58.47 -36.97 -61.04
C ASN A 70 58.86 -36.21 -59.76
N SER A 71 58.00 -35.30 -59.29
CA SER A 71 58.19 -34.58 -58.02
C SER A 71 57.42 -35.25 -56.88
N LEU A 72 58.13 -35.96 -56.00
CA LEU A 72 57.60 -36.47 -54.73
C LEU A 72 57.92 -35.48 -53.61
N SER A 73 56.89 -34.88 -53.00
CA SER A 73 57.01 -34.00 -51.83
C SER A 73 56.29 -34.58 -50.61
N ASN A 74 57.06 -35.17 -49.70
CA ASN A 74 56.57 -35.54 -48.37
C ASN A 74 56.72 -34.34 -47.42
N VAL A 75 55.60 -33.67 -47.11
CA VAL A 75 55.57 -32.55 -46.16
C VAL A 75 54.81 -32.97 -44.91
N LYS A 76 55.48 -32.88 -43.74
CA LYS A 76 54.84 -33.04 -42.43
C LYS A 76 54.50 -31.68 -41.86
N ASP A 77 53.26 -31.25 -42.01
CA ASP A 77 52.75 -30.02 -41.41
C ASP A 77 52.25 -30.31 -39.98
N SER A 78 53.02 -29.85 -38.99
CA SER A 78 52.53 -29.69 -37.62
C SER A 78 52.11 -28.25 -37.39
N SER A 79 50.87 -28.05 -36.93
CA SER A 79 50.39 -26.72 -36.54
C SER A 79 49.83 -26.75 -35.12
N LEU A 80 50.32 -25.83 -34.30
CA LEU A 80 49.84 -25.60 -32.94
C LEU A 80 49.16 -24.23 -32.92
N SER A 81 47.83 -24.23 -32.79
CA SER A 81 47.05 -23.00 -32.68
C SER A 81 46.60 -22.79 -31.23
N LEU A 82 47.02 -21.67 -30.65
CA LEU A 82 46.66 -21.27 -29.28
C LEU A 82 45.73 -20.06 -29.38
N GLU A 83 44.43 -20.33 -29.54
CA GLU A 83 43.41 -19.30 -29.71
C GLU A 83 43.00 -18.70 -28.36
N ASN A 84 43.52 -17.52 -28.05
CA ASN A 84 43.08 -16.72 -26.90
C ASN A 84 41.73 -16.02 -27.20
N ARG A 85 40.65 -16.81 -27.28
CA ARG A 85 39.29 -16.29 -27.51
C ARG A 85 38.81 -15.52 -26.28
N ARG A 86 38.95 -14.19 -26.32
CA ARG A 86 38.29 -13.26 -25.38
C ARG A 86 36.77 -13.21 -25.61
N GLY A 87 36.08 -14.32 -25.31
CA GLY A 87 34.63 -14.42 -25.39
C GLY A 87 33.97 -13.61 -24.27
N LYS A 88 33.46 -12.42 -24.58
CA LYS A 88 32.71 -11.60 -23.62
C LYS A 88 31.28 -12.14 -23.48
N ARG A 89 31.10 -13.22 -22.72
CA ARG A 89 29.78 -13.82 -22.47
C ARG A 89 29.06 -13.03 -21.36
N VAL A 90 28.15 -12.14 -21.76
CA VAL A 90 27.33 -11.35 -20.83
C VAL A 90 26.12 -12.20 -20.44
N GLN A 91 26.02 -12.56 -19.16
CA GLN A 91 24.73 -12.96 -18.57
C GLN A 91 24.15 -11.76 -17.83
N THR A 92 23.07 -11.21 -18.38
CA THR A 92 22.28 -10.15 -17.74
C THR A 92 21.35 -10.74 -16.69
N ARG A 93 21.11 -9.93 -15.67
CA ARG A 93 20.95 -10.37 -14.29
C ARG A 93 19.86 -9.46 -13.68
N VAL A 94 18.60 -9.90 -13.60
CA VAL A 94 17.43 -9.03 -13.36
C VAL A 94 16.66 -9.32 -12.06
N LYS A 95 16.79 -8.43 -11.07
CA LYS A 95 16.00 -8.46 -9.83
C LYS A 95 14.62 -7.81 -10.02
N LYS A 96 13.56 -8.62 -10.12
CA LYS A 96 12.17 -8.14 -10.11
C LYS A 96 11.68 -7.98 -8.67
N SER A 97 11.58 -6.74 -8.20
CA SER A 97 10.91 -6.42 -6.93
C SER A 97 9.43 -6.13 -7.18
N PHE A 98 8.54 -6.97 -6.66
CA PHE A 98 7.10 -6.71 -6.72
C PHE A 98 6.74 -5.55 -5.78
N THR A 99 6.04 -4.54 -6.31
CA THR A 99 5.47 -3.46 -5.50
C THR A 99 4.26 -3.95 -4.72
N THR A 100 3.90 -3.30 -3.61
CA THR A 100 2.68 -3.60 -2.84
C THR A 100 1.43 -3.60 -3.75
N PHE A 101 1.36 -2.69 -4.72
CA PHE A 101 0.30 -2.65 -5.74
C PHE A 101 0.28 -3.90 -6.64
N SER A 102 1.44 -4.41 -7.06
CA SER A 102 1.52 -5.65 -7.85
C SER A 102 1.08 -6.86 -7.04
N ILE A 103 1.48 -6.95 -5.76
CA ILE A 103 1.10 -8.02 -4.84
C ILE A 103 -0.42 -7.97 -4.61
N PHE A 104 -0.97 -6.79 -4.32
CA PHE A 104 -2.40 -6.54 -4.17
C PHE A 104 -3.20 -6.94 -5.41
N ASN A 105 -2.77 -6.54 -6.61
CA ASN A 105 -3.48 -6.90 -7.85
C ASN A 105 -3.50 -8.42 -8.10
N SER A 106 -2.44 -9.14 -7.74
CA SER A 106 -2.42 -10.61 -7.80
C SER A 106 -3.33 -11.24 -6.73
N LEU A 107 -3.31 -10.71 -5.50
CA LEU A 107 -4.21 -11.10 -4.41
C LEU A 107 -5.68 -10.99 -4.84
N ILE A 108 -6.09 -9.81 -5.28
CA ILE A 108 -7.48 -9.49 -5.62
C ILE A 108 -8.00 -10.36 -6.76
N LYS A 109 -7.19 -10.63 -7.80
CA LYS A 109 -7.55 -11.56 -8.89
C LYS A 109 -7.88 -12.96 -8.36
N ILE A 110 -7.12 -13.45 -7.39
CA ILE A 110 -7.30 -14.79 -6.81
C ILE A 110 -8.47 -14.81 -5.80
N MET A 111 -8.67 -13.73 -5.05
CA MET A 111 -9.86 -13.59 -4.20
C MET A 111 -11.15 -13.52 -5.02
N TYR A 112 -11.13 -12.85 -6.19
CA TYR A 112 -12.23 -12.87 -7.13
C TYR A 112 -12.47 -14.25 -7.75
N SER A 113 -11.45 -14.96 -8.21
CA SER A 113 -11.65 -16.31 -8.78
C SER A 113 -12.12 -17.34 -7.76
N LYS A 114 -11.87 -17.10 -6.46
CA LYS A 114 -12.39 -17.89 -5.33
C LYS A 114 -13.73 -17.36 -4.78
N ASN A 115 -14.38 -16.37 -5.40
CA ASN A 115 -15.61 -15.72 -4.94
C ASN A 115 -15.57 -15.24 -3.47
N MET A 116 -14.41 -14.79 -2.99
CA MET A 116 -14.20 -14.36 -1.60
C MET A 116 -14.64 -12.91 -1.33
N ILE A 117 -14.84 -12.11 -2.38
CA ILE A 117 -15.16 -10.69 -2.30
C ILE A 117 -16.63 -10.48 -2.65
N LYS A 118 -17.41 -9.90 -1.74
CA LYS A 118 -18.72 -9.33 -2.06
C LYS A 118 -18.51 -7.93 -2.63
N SER A 119 -18.92 -7.71 -3.87
CA SER A 119 -18.74 -6.44 -4.58
C SER A 119 -20.08 -5.85 -5.04
N ASP A 120 -20.10 -4.54 -5.31
CA ASP A 120 -21.30 -3.76 -5.69
C ASP A 120 -22.02 -4.23 -6.97
N LEU A 121 -21.50 -5.23 -7.70
CA LEU A 121 -22.12 -5.80 -8.91
C LEU A 121 -23.37 -6.67 -8.64
N GLY A 122 -24.02 -6.56 -7.48
CA GLY A 122 -25.40 -7.07 -7.32
C GLY A 122 -25.97 -7.28 -5.91
N TYR A 123 -25.17 -7.24 -4.82
CA TYR A 123 -25.66 -7.76 -3.51
C TYR A 123 -25.29 -6.98 -2.24
N VAL A 124 -24.53 -5.88 -2.30
CA VAL A 124 -24.05 -5.17 -1.09
C VAL A 124 -24.79 -3.86 -0.79
N GLU A 125 -25.83 -3.53 -1.56
CA GLU A 125 -26.74 -2.43 -1.19
C GLU A 125 -27.59 -2.80 0.04
N ASP A 126 -27.92 -4.08 0.22
CA ASP A 126 -28.59 -4.57 1.43
C ASP A 126 -27.60 -4.79 2.58
N PHE A 127 -27.68 -3.92 3.60
CA PHE A 127 -26.97 -4.06 4.88
C PHE A 127 -27.15 -5.46 5.50
N ASN A 128 -28.29 -6.12 5.25
CA ASN A 128 -28.61 -7.44 5.77
C ASN A 128 -27.74 -8.57 5.19
N SER A 129 -27.22 -8.45 3.95
CA SER A 129 -26.41 -9.49 3.30
C SER A 129 -24.96 -9.57 3.83
N ILE A 130 -24.53 -8.55 4.56
CA ILE A 130 -23.19 -8.39 5.11
C ILE A 130 -23.07 -9.16 6.43
N ASN A 131 -22.01 -9.96 6.59
CA ASN A 131 -21.68 -10.71 7.80
C ASN A 131 -20.29 -10.32 8.32
N ILE A 132 -20.06 -10.61 9.61
CA ILE A 132 -18.73 -10.43 10.23
C ILE A 132 -17.73 -11.38 9.55
N GLY A 133 -16.55 -10.85 9.20
CA GLY A 133 -15.49 -11.59 8.52
C GLY A 133 -15.53 -11.53 6.99
N ASP A 134 -16.62 -11.04 6.38
CA ASP A 134 -16.71 -10.85 4.93
C ASP A 134 -15.64 -9.88 4.41
N PHE A 135 -15.15 -10.13 3.18
CA PHE A 135 -14.42 -9.14 2.41
C PHE A 135 -15.38 -8.39 1.49
N LEU A 136 -15.38 -7.05 1.59
CA LEU A 136 -16.24 -6.17 0.80
C LEU A 136 -15.41 -5.27 -0.11
N GLU A 137 -15.88 -5.06 -1.33
CA GLU A 137 -15.36 -4.05 -2.26
C GLU A 137 -16.50 -3.10 -2.69
N LEU A 138 -16.46 -1.85 -2.20
CA LEU A 138 -17.60 -0.93 -2.25
C LEU A 138 -17.21 0.48 -2.71
N TYR A 139 -18.10 1.15 -3.42
CA TYR A 139 -18.02 2.59 -3.69
C TYR A 139 -18.70 3.39 -2.57
N THR A 140 -17.93 4.28 -1.93
CA THR A 140 -18.36 5.05 -0.76
C THR A 140 -17.91 6.51 -0.89
N LYS A 141 -18.51 7.41 -0.10
CA LYS A 141 -18.02 8.79 0.06
C LYS A 141 -17.44 8.96 1.45
N LEU A 142 -16.39 9.78 1.56
CA LEU A 142 -15.85 10.17 2.86
C LEU A 142 -16.87 11.06 3.58
N SER A 143 -17.09 10.83 4.87
CA SER A 143 -17.93 11.70 5.68
C SER A 143 -17.17 12.97 6.05
N ASN A 144 -17.86 14.10 6.12
CA ASN A 144 -17.33 15.34 6.71
C ASN A 144 -17.24 15.27 8.25
N LYS A 145 -17.77 14.21 8.88
CA LYS A 145 -17.71 14.01 10.33
C LYS A 145 -16.40 13.34 10.75
N SER A 146 -15.72 13.95 11.71
CA SER A 146 -14.49 13.40 12.33
C SER A 146 -14.33 13.93 13.75
N LEU A 147 -14.38 13.03 14.74
CA LEU A 147 -14.25 13.40 16.15
C LEU A 147 -12.89 14.04 16.46
N GLN A 148 -11.81 13.53 15.85
CA GLN A 148 -10.46 14.09 15.99
C GLN A 148 -10.39 15.53 15.45
N ALA A 149 -11.00 15.78 14.28
CA ALA A 149 -11.05 17.13 13.71
C ALA A 149 -11.88 18.07 14.60
N GLN A 150 -13.06 17.65 15.06
CA GLN A 150 -13.90 18.44 15.96
C GLN A 150 -13.17 18.82 17.26
N ILE A 151 -12.50 17.85 17.90
CA ILE A 151 -11.70 18.10 19.11
C ILE A 151 -10.55 19.08 18.81
N SER A 152 -9.82 18.87 17.71
CA SER A 152 -8.73 19.77 17.31
C SER A 152 -9.22 21.19 17.05
N THR A 153 -10.35 21.38 16.34
CA THR A 153 -10.93 22.69 16.09
C THR A 153 -11.36 23.38 17.38
N VAL A 154 -11.99 22.66 18.32
CA VAL A 154 -12.35 23.23 19.63
C VAL A 154 -11.12 23.65 20.43
N ILE A 155 -10.06 22.83 20.43
CA ILE A 155 -8.78 23.19 21.07
C ILE A 155 -8.23 24.48 20.44
N SER A 156 -8.15 24.56 19.12
CA SER A 156 -7.64 25.74 18.41
C SER A 156 -8.47 27.00 18.70
N ILE A 157 -9.79 26.88 18.82
CA ILE A 157 -10.65 28.02 19.18
C ILE A 157 -10.37 28.48 20.61
N ILE A 158 -10.30 27.57 21.59
CA ILE A 158 -10.00 27.93 22.99
C ILE A 158 -8.61 28.56 23.11
N ASP A 159 -7.59 27.99 22.45
CA ASP A 159 -6.22 28.52 22.43
C ASP A 159 -6.08 29.86 21.67
N SER A 160 -7.08 30.28 20.88
CA SER A 160 -7.05 31.55 20.12
C SER A 160 -7.42 32.78 20.97
N TYR A 161 -7.95 32.59 22.18
CA TYR A 161 -8.31 33.68 23.11
C TYR A 161 -7.41 33.66 24.35
N ASP A 162 -7.24 34.81 25.01
CA ASP A 162 -6.59 34.86 26.33
C ASP A 162 -7.42 34.04 27.34
N PRO A 163 -6.85 33.01 28.00
CA PRO A 163 -7.54 32.22 29.01
C PRO A 163 -8.14 33.05 30.14
N LYS A 164 -7.51 34.18 30.51
CA LYS A 164 -8.04 35.11 31.53
C LYS A 164 -9.29 35.84 31.09
N VAL A 165 -9.48 36.02 29.77
CA VAL A 165 -10.70 36.61 29.21
C VAL A 165 -11.79 35.54 29.15
N LEU A 166 -11.49 34.35 28.60
CA LEU A 166 -12.44 33.25 28.54
C LEU A 166 -12.99 32.86 29.93
N ASN A 167 -12.11 32.73 30.93
CA ASN A 167 -12.52 32.33 32.28
C ASN A 167 -13.46 33.36 32.94
N LYS A 168 -13.39 34.65 32.60
CA LYS A 168 -14.34 35.67 33.10
C LYS A 168 -15.76 35.53 32.53
N LEU A 169 -15.94 34.80 31.44
CA LEU A 169 -17.26 34.54 30.83
C LEU A 169 -18.01 33.42 31.56
N LEU A 170 -17.36 32.70 32.48
CA LEU A 170 -17.96 31.58 33.19
C LEU A 170 -18.96 32.06 34.26
N PRO A 171 -20.16 31.47 34.32
CA PRO A 171 -21.13 31.77 35.37
C PRO A 171 -20.74 31.02 36.65
N TYR A 172 -19.88 31.65 37.47
CA TYR A 172 -19.42 31.14 38.78
C TYR A 172 -20.52 31.02 39.86
N ASP A 173 -21.76 31.37 39.53
CA ASP A 173 -22.94 31.08 40.34
C ASP A 173 -23.43 29.63 40.16
N ASP A 174 -23.10 28.94 39.06
CA ASP A 174 -23.39 27.51 38.85
C ASP A 174 -22.18 26.65 39.32
N PRO A 175 -22.37 25.73 40.30
CA PRO A 175 -21.28 24.94 40.88
C PRO A 175 -20.49 24.10 39.86
N LYS A 176 -21.03 23.84 38.65
CA LYS A 176 -20.30 23.17 37.56
C LYS A 176 -19.04 23.91 37.12
N PHE A 177 -19.02 25.24 37.24
CA PHE A 177 -17.91 26.09 36.77
C PHE A 177 -16.97 26.55 37.90
N ASN A 178 -17.24 26.16 39.15
CA ASN A 178 -16.49 26.65 40.32
C ASN A 178 -15.14 25.94 40.54
N ILE A 179 -14.99 24.73 40.00
CA ILE A 179 -13.78 23.90 40.17
C ILE A 179 -12.99 23.78 38.86
N THR A 180 -13.65 24.00 37.71
CA THR A 180 -13.06 23.78 36.38
C THR A 180 -13.15 25.04 35.51
N ASN A 181 -12.21 25.20 34.58
CA ASN A 181 -12.07 26.40 33.75
C ASN A 181 -11.71 26.03 32.30
N PHE A 182 -11.62 27.01 31.39
CA PHE A 182 -11.31 26.73 29.98
C PHE A 182 -9.91 26.13 29.77
N GLU A 183 -8.93 26.49 30.61
CA GLU A 183 -7.58 25.92 30.57
C GLU A 183 -7.58 24.42 30.89
N PHE A 184 -8.32 24.02 31.92
CA PHE A 184 -8.52 22.63 32.31
C PHE A 184 -9.20 21.84 31.19
N ILE A 185 -10.31 22.36 30.63
CA ILE A 185 -11.01 21.73 29.52
C ILE A 185 -10.09 21.58 28.30
N CYS A 186 -9.37 22.63 27.91
CA CYS A 186 -8.41 22.56 26.79
C CYS A 186 -7.30 21.51 27.03
N LYS A 187 -6.74 21.45 28.25
CA LYS A 187 -5.74 20.44 28.61
C LYS A 187 -6.29 19.01 28.53
N MET A 188 -7.52 18.80 28.99
CA MET A 188 -8.18 17.49 28.93
C MET A 188 -8.52 17.07 27.48
N LEU A 189 -8.94 18.02 26.63
CA LEU A 189 -9.16 17.77 25.20
C LEU A 189 -7.85 17.45 24.47
N LYS A 190 -6.74 18.15 24.78
CA LYS A 190 -5.40 17.84 24.25
C LYS A 190 -4.97 16.42 24.59
N ASN A 191 -5.09 16.01 25.85
CA ASN A 191 -4.82 14.64 26.28
C ASN A 191 -5.69 13.60 25.55
N LEU A 192 -6.99 13.88 25.36
CA LEU A 192 -7.88 12.99 24.59
C LEU A 192 -7.45 12.90 23.12
N LEU A 193 -7.09 14.01 22.48
CA LEU A 193 -6.62 14.04 21.11
C LEU A 193 -5.34 13.20 20.91
N ASP A 194 -4.39 13.30 21.85
CA ASP A 194 -3.17 12.49 21.85
C ASP A 194 -3.46 10.98 21.97
N ILE A 195 -4.40 10.59 22.84
CA ILE A 195 -4.85 9.20 22.97
C ILE A 195 -5.52 8.71 21.67
N LEU A 196 -6.39 9.53 21.07
CA LEU A 196 -7.04 9.21 19.80
C LEU A 196 -6.04 9.13 18.64
N ASN A 197 -4.94 9.88 18.65
CA ASN A 197 -3.91 9.87 17.61
C ASN A 197 -2.79 8.81 17.83
N LYS A 198 -2.73 8.18 19.01
CA LYS A 198 -1.68 7.22 19.39
C LYS A 198 -1.45 6.13 18.32
N ASN A 199 -0.19 5.82 18.03
CA ASN A 199 0.24 4.85 16.99
C ASN A 199 -0.18 5.21 15.55
N ASN A 200 -0.56 6.46 15.27
CA ASN A 200 -1.04 6.94 13.97
C ASN A 200 -2.25 6.15 13.43
N THR A 201 -3.11 5.61 14.31
CA THR A 201 -4.34 4.90 13.90
C THR A 201 -5.58 5.76 14.10
N ASN A 202 -6.35 5.97 13.03
CA ASN A 202 -7.55 6.81 13.05
C ASN A 202 -8.78 6.01 12.61
N LYS A 203 -9.95 6.35 13.18
CA LYS A 203 -11.26 5.88 12.70
C LYS A 203 -11.77 6.86 11.64
N ILE A 204 -11.85 6.41 10.39
CA ILE A 204 -12.45 7.18 9.28
C ILE A 204 -13.91 6.77 9.10
N ILE A 205 -14.80 7.74 8.93
CA ILE A 205 -16.22 7.49 8.68
C ILE A 205 -16.48 7.61 7.18
N LEU A 206 -17.00 6.55 6.58
CA LEU A 206 -17.47 6.50 5.20
C LEU A 206 -18.99 6.36 5.17
N LYS A 207 -19.62 6.95 4.16
CA LYS A 207 -21.05 6.82 3.86
C LYS A 207 -21.23 6.01 2.59
N SER A 208 -21.87 4.85 2.71
CA SER A 208 -22.46 4.11 1.59
C SER A 208 -23.86 4.67 1.29
N LYS A 209 -24.55 4.15 0.27
CA LYS A 209 -25.94 4.51 -0.04
C LYS A 209 -26.89 4.21 1.14
N THR A 210 -26.69 3.06 1.80
CA THR A 210 -27.65 2.48 2.75
C THR A 210 -27.15 2.38 4.19
N PHE A 211 -25.84 2.50 4.45
CA PHE A 211 -25.24 2.38 5.79
C PHE A 211 -23.94 3.19 5.94
N PHE A 212 -23.51 3.38 7.19
CA PHE A 212 -22.20 3.96 7.53
C PHE A 212 -21.14 2.88 7.76
N MET A 213 -19.91 3.13 7.30
CA MET A 213 -18.77 2.25 7.55
C MET A 213 -17.71 3.02 8.32
N VAL A 214 -17.22 2.44 9.42
CA VAL A 214 -16.08 2.96 10.17
C VAL A 214 -14.85 2.13 9.84
N LEU A 215 -13.83 2.78 9.30
CA LEU A 215 -12.56 2.17 8.94
C LEU A 215 -11.46 2.48 9.94
N ASP A 216 -10.86 1.44 10.52
CA ASP A 216 -9.63 1.55 11.30
C ASP A 216 -8.41 1.62 10.37
N VAL A 217 -7.97 2.82 10.01
CA VAL A 217 -6.78 3.04 9.17
C VAL A 217 -5.52 3.32 10.00
N ASN A 218 -4.34 3.09 9.42
CA ASN A 218 -3.07 3.64 9.93
C ASN A 218 -2.54 4.69 8.94
N LEU A 219 -2.31 5.92 9.41
CA LEU A 219 -1.87 7.04 8.57
C LEU A 219 -0.55 6.75 7.82
N ASN A 220 0.29 5.88 8.37
CA ASN A 220 1.56 5.49 7.77
C ASN A 220 1.42 4.69 6.45
N TYR A 221 0.21 4.22 6.11
CA TYR A 221 -0.09 3.45 4.89
C TYR A 221 -0.83 4.25 3.80
N PHE A 222 -1.03 5.55 3.99
CA PHE A 222 -1.39 6.43 2.88
C PHE A 222 -0.20 6.61 1.95
N MET A 223 -0.46 6.63 0.64
CA MET A 223 0.58 6.68 -0.40
C MET A 223 1.25 8.05 -0.47
N ASP A 224 0.46 9.12 -0.32
CA ASP A 224 0.96 10.48 -0.16
C ASP A 224 0.98 10.85 1.33
N LYS A 225 2.14 11.31 1.80
CA LYS A 225 2.39 11.72 3.18
C LYS A 225 2.14 13.22 3.41
N ASN A 226 1.97 13.98 2.33
CA ASN A 226 1.79 15.42 2.33
C ASN A 226 0.32 15.82 2.08
N SER A 227 -0.47 14.95 1.43
CA SER A 227 -1.93 15.13 1.30
C SER A 227 -2.64 14.90 2.64
N TYR A 228 -3.64 15.71 2.94
CA TYR A 228 -4.55 15.46 4.05
C TYR A 228 -5.67 14.51 3.60
N ILE A 229 -6.10 13.60 4.49
CA ILE A 229 -7.13 12.59 4.19
C ILE A 229 -8.41 13.22 3.64
N TYR A 230 -8.73 14.43 4.13
CA TYR A 230 -9.96 15.15 3.80
C TYR A 230 -9.79 16.12 2.61
N ASP A 231 -8.66 16.12 1.89
CA ASP A 231 -8.54 16.88 0.62
C ASP A 231 -9.54 16.38 -0.44
N ASN A 232 -10.05 15.15 -0.26
CA ASN A 232 -10.90 14.44 -1.21
C ASN A 232 -12.32 14.13 -0.69
N VAL A 233 -12.86 14.83 0.34
CA VAL A 233 -14.11 14.40 1.04
C VAL A 233 -15.27 14.05 0.11
N ASN A 234 -15.45 14.83 -0.96
CA ASN A 234 -16.59 14.71 -1.87
C ASN A 234 -16.41 13.68 -2.99
N ASN A 235 -15.24 13.05 -3.10
CA ASN A 235 -14.94 12.06 -4.14
C ASN A 235 -15.56 10.69 -3.80
N ASN A 236 -15.84 9.90 -4.84
CA ASN A 236 -16.24 8.50 -4.68
C ASN A 236 -14.97 7.66 -4.52
N PHE A 237 -14.81 7.03 -3.36
CA PHE A 237 -13.72 6.13 -3.08
C PHE A 237 -14.16 4.69 -3.28
N LYS A 238 -13.33 3.93 -3.99
CA LYS A 238 -13.44 2.48 -4.03
C LYS A 238 -12.65 1.89 -2.87
N VAL A 239 -13.32 1.17 -1.97
CA VAL A 239 -12.77 0.67 -0.71
C VAL A 239 -12.81 -0.84 -0.68
N MET A 240 -11.66 -1.46 -0.40
CA MET A 240 -11.52 -2.88 -0.11
C MET A 240 -11.26 -3.05 1.39
N CYS A 241 -12.14 -3.76 2.08
CA CYS A 241 -12.07 -3.92 3.53
C CYS A 241 -12.54 -5.32 3.99
N LYS A 242 -12.20 -5.70 5.23
CA LYS A 242 -12.74 -6.88 5.91
C LYS A 242 -13.62 -6.45 7.09
N VAL A 243 -14.86 -6.94 7.15
CA VAL A 243 -15.81 -6.60 8.22
C VAL A 243 -15.34 -7.17 9.56
N THR A 244 -15.20 -6.31 10.57
CA THR A 244 -14.81 -6.70 11.93
C THR A 244 -16.01 -6.71 12.87
N ARG A 245 -16.97 -5.79 12.69
CA ARG A 245 -18.20 -5.69 13.51
C ARG A 245 -19.38 -5.25 12.66
N LYS A 246 -20.56 -5.82 12.90
CA LYS A 246 -21.83 -5.37 12.31
C LYS A 246 -22.75 -4.94 13.45
N ILE A 247 -23.37 -3.78 13.31
CA ILE A 247 -24.19 -3.15 14.35
C ILE A 247 -25.65 -3.59 14.21
N ARG A 248 -26.32 -3.81 15.36
CA ARG A 248 -27.77 -4.06 15.44
C ARG A 248 -28.54 -2.77 15.76
N GLU A 249 -29.87 -2.79 15.60
CA GLU A 249 -30.73 -1.59 15.69
C GLU A 249 -30.56 -0.77 16.98
N ASN A 250 -30.31 -1.43 18.12
CA ASN A 250 -30.11 -0.79 19.44
C ASN A 250 -28.62 -0.64 19.83
N GLU A 251 -27.69 -0.94 18.92
CA GLU A 251 -26.25 -0.84 19.13
C GLU A 251 -25.68 0.37 18.38
N HIS A 252 -24.48 0.80 18.75
CA HIS A 252 -23.75 1.89 18.09
C HIS A 252 -22.24 1.59 18.04
N ILE A 253 -21.53 2.25 17.13
CA ILE A 253 -20.08 2.33 17.12
C ILE A 253 -19.67 3.52 17.96
N ASN A 254 -18.74 3.32 18.90
CA ASN A 254 -18.19 4.39 19.69
C ASN A 254 -16.77 4.72 19.19
N LEU A 255 -16.55 5.98 18.82
CA LEU A 255 -15.26 6.45 18.31
C LEU A 255 -14.23 6.63 19.44
N LEU A 256 -14.69 6.65 20.69
CA LEU A 256 -13.85 6.72 21.89
C LEU A 256 -13.40 5.35 22.41
N ASP A 257 -13.78 4.22 21.77
CA ASP A 257 -13.40 2.86 22.24
C ASP A 257 -11.87 2.70 22.38
N LYS A 258 -11.08 3.40 21.55
CA LYS A 258 -9.61 3.45 21.62
C LYS A 258 -9.05 3.96 22.96
N THR A 259 -9.85 4.69 23.74
CA THR A 259 -9.47 5.22 25.05
C THR A 259 -9.49 4.19 26.18
N CYS A 260 -10.15 3.04 25.99
CA CYS A 260 -10.46 2.04 27.03
C CYS A 260 -11.30 2.58 28.22
N MET A 261 -11.77 3.84 28.15
CA MET A 261 -12.51 4.55 29.20
C MET A 261 -13.62 5.40 28.58
N SER A 262 -14.37 4.81 27.64
CA SER A 262 -15.27 5.54 26.75
C SER A 262 -16.40 6.29 27.49
N SER A 263 -16.93 5.76 28.60
CA SER A 263 -17.90 6.48 29.45
C SER A 263 -17.33 7.78 30.03
N TYR A 264 -16.16 7.73 30.65
CA TYR A 264 -15.46 8.89 31.21
C TYR A 264 -15.22 9.99 30.16
N TYR A 265 -14.82 9.61 28.94
CA TYR A 265 -14.60 10.59 27.87
C TYR A 265 -15.91 11.11 27.25
N ILE A 266 -17.00 10.35 27.26
CA ILE A 266 -18.34 10.88 26.94
C ILE A 266 -18.74 11.95 27.95
N ASP A 267 -18.56 11.69 29.25
CA ASP A 267 -18.86 12.66 30.31
C ASP A 267 -17.97 13.91 30.21
N LEU A 268 -16.70 13.77 29.84
CA LEU A 268 -15.82 14.90 29.54
C LEU A 268 -16.31 15.73 28.34
N LEU A 269 -16.76 15.10 27.26
CA LEU A 269 -17.29 15.82 26.08
C LEU A 269 -18.64 16.50 26.39
N ASN A 270 -19.48 15.87 27.21
CA ASN A 270 -20.73 16.45 27.71
C ASN A 270 -20.46 17.64 28.66
N LEU A 271 -19.46 17.55 29.55
CA LEU A 271 -18.99 18.68 30.34
C LEU A 271 -18.48 19.81 29.43
N THR A 272 -17.62 19.46 28.46
CA THR A 272 -17.09 20.40 27.45
C THR A 272 -18.21 21.13 26.72
N LYS A 273 -19.30 20.44 26.36
CA LYS A 273 -20.47 21.06 25.72
C LYS A 273 -21.04 22.22 26.54
N CYS A 274 -21.15 22.07 27.87
CA CYS A 274 -21.59 23.16 28.76
C CYS A 274 -20.69 24.40 28.69
N TYR A 275 -19.37 24.22 28.56
CA TYR A 275 -18.41 25.33 28.36
C TYR A 275 -18.55 25.97 26.98
N LEU A 276 -18.76 25.17 25.93
CA LEU A 276 -19.00 25.66 24.58
C LEU A 276 -20.31 26.45 24.48
N ASP A 277 -21.37 26.03 25.17
CA ASP A 277 -22.64 26.75 25.24
C ASP A 277 -22.54 28.09 25.97
N VAL A 278 -21.55 28.29 26.85
CA VAL A 278 -21.20 29.62 27.38
C VAL A 278 -20.62 30.50 26.27
N LEU A 279 -19.63 29.99 25.51
CA LEU A 279 -19.01 30.74 24.40
C LEU A 279 -20.02 31.12 23.31
N ARG A 280 -20.99 30.25 23.00
CA ARG A 280 -22.09 30.54 22.04
C ARG A 280 -22.93 31.75 22.44
N LYS A 281 -23.10 32.03 23.75
CA LYS A 281 -23.85 33.21 24.23
C LYS A 281 -23.11 34.53 23.99
N TYR A 282 -21.82 34.48 23.67
CA TYR A 282 -20.97 35.62 23.33
C TYR A 282 -20.63 35.65 21.83
N ASP A 283 -21.48 35.05 20.99
CA ASP A 283 -21.38 34.99 19.52
C ASP A 283 -20.06 34.38 18.98
N ILE A 284 -19.36 33.58 19.80
CA ILE A 284 -18.16 32.85 19.35
C ILE A 284 -18.59 31.68 18.46
N ILE A 285 -18.08 31.67 17.23
CA ILE A 285 -18.34 30.63 16.24
C ILE A 285 -17.67 29.32 16.68
N LEU A 286 -18.47 28.26 16.80
CA LEU A 286 -18.04 26.93 17.22
C LEU A 286 -18.50 25.84 16.24
N PRO A 287 -17.80 24.70 16.16
CA PRO A 287 -18.24 23.57 15.33
C PRO A 287 -19.54 22.94 15.84
N GLU A 288 -20.11 22.09 14.98
CA GLU A 288 -21.20 21.16 15.36
C GLU A 288 -20.79 20.24 16.52
N GLU A 289 -21.79 19.71 17.22
CA GLU A 289 -21.59 18.84 18.39
C GLU A 289 -20.73 17.60 18.08
N PHE A 290 -19.93 17.19 19.07
CA PHE A 290 -19.03 16.04 18.97
C PHE A 290 -19.78 14.79 18.53
N SER A 291 -19.48 14.31 17.32
CA SER A 291 -20.08 13.09 16.77
C SER A 291 -19.24 11.89 17.19
N TYR A 292 -19.43 11.43 18.44
CA TYR A 292 -18.69 10.30 19.02
C TYR A 292 -19.39 8.93 18.90
N LEU A 293 -20.69 8.90 18.59
CA LEU A 293 -21.45 7.68 18.30
C LEU A 293 -21.89 7.62 16.83
N ILE A 294 -21.91 6.41 16.26
CA ILE A 294 -22.56 6.12 14.97
C ILE A 294 -23.56 4.99 15.17
N ASN A 295 -24.82 5.33 14.93
CA ASN A 295 -25.95 4.43 15.13
C ASN A 295 -26.15 3.50 13.92
N TYR A 296 -26.98 2.48 14.11
CA TYR A 296 -27.51 1.63 13.04
C TYR A 296 -28.13 2.45 11.88
N PRO A 297 -28.02 2.01 10.61
CA PRO A 297 -27.23 0.88 10.13
C PRO A 297 -25.75 1.24 9.93
N ALA A 298 -24.86 0.46 10.56
CA ALA A 298 -23.42 0.68 10.46
C ALA A 298 -22.58 -0.59 10.60
N ILE A 299 -21.34 -0.55 10.09
CA ILE A 299 -20.32 -1.60 10.26
C ILE A 299 -18.97 -0.99 10.68
N GLU A 300 -18.20 -1.72 11.47
CA GLU A 300 -16.74 -1.51 11.57
C GLU A 300 -16.03 -2.48 10.63
N ALA A 301 -15.01 -1.99 9.93
CA ALA A 301 -14.21 -2.80 9.03
C ALA A 301 -12.74 -2.38 9.06
N LYS A 302 -11.86 -3.35 8.82
CA LYS A 302 -10.43 -3.09 8.64
C LYS A 302 -10.15 -2.75 7.19
N ALA A 303 -9.61 -1.56 6.94
CA ALA A 303 -9.22 -1.12 5.60
C ALA A 303 -8.04 -1.95 5.08
N ILE A 304 -8.17 -2.51 3.87
CA ILE A 304 -7.08 -3.21 3.16
C ILE A 304 -6.49 -2.25 2.13
N ALA A 305 -7.34 -1.65 1.29
CA ALA A 305 -6.93 -0.66 0.30
C ALA A 305 -8.06 0.33 -0.02
N MET A 306 -7.70 1.55 -0.44
CA MET A 306 -8.63 2.58 -0.91
C MET A 306 -8.09 3.23 -2.19
N PHE A 307 -8.98 3.49 -3.14
CA PHE A 307 -8.68 4.07 -4.46
C PHE A 307 -9.64 5.20 -4.81
N ILE A 308 -9.19 6.15 -5.62
CA ILE A 308 -10.03 7.04 -6.44
C ILE A 308 -9.91 6.58 -7.90
#